data_AF-A0A318GYC6-F1
#
_entry.id   AF-A0A318GYC6-F1
#
_cell.length_a   1.000
_cell.length_b   1.000
_cell.length_c   1.000
_cell.angle_alpha   90.00
_cell.angle_beta   90.00
_cell.angle_gamma   90.00
#
_symmetry.space_group_name_H-M   'P 1'
#
loop_
_entity.id
_entity.type
_entity.pdbx_description
1 polymer ?
#
loop_
_entity_poly.entity_id
_entity_poly.type
_entity_poly.pdbx_seq_one_letter_code
_entity_poly.pdbx_strand_id
1 'polypeptide(L)'
;MVLEAQATLHEACSADVVLVGSGLQTREVADVLDQPFVARGNVATAGGCLASVYLAAWVIARQEGVDAARSAIHDVAPVGEKEEHVERAMRHVMPFLGAPA
;
A
#
# COMPACT_ATOMS: atom_id res chain seq x y z
N MET A 1 -21.97 14.62 -4.87
CA MET A 1 -21.50 14.06 -3.59
C MET A 1 -20.07 14.54 -3.41
N VAL A 2 -19.86 15.52 -2.53
CA VAL A 2 -18.53 15.98 -2.14
C VAL A 2 -18.19 15.20 -0.88
N LEU A 3 -17.07 14.47 -0.90
CA LEU A 3 -16.56 13.80 0.28
C LEU A 3 -15.62 14.79 0.99
N GLU A 4 -16.08 15.45 2.05
CA GLU A 4 -15.21 16.24 2.92
C GLU A 4 -14.54 15.29 3.93
N ALA A 5 -13.34 14.81 3.60
CA ALA A 5 -12.51 14.05 4.52
C ALA A 5 -11.14 14.70 4.56
N GLN A 6 -10.87 15.42 5.66
CA GLN A 6 -9.59 16.06 5.94
C GLN A 6 -9.18 15.66 7.36
N ALA A 7 -8.09 14.90 7.47
CA ALA A 7 -7.41 14.60 8.72
C ALA A 7 -6.21 15.54 8.87
N THR A 8 -5.87 15.88 10.10
CA THR A 8 -4.67 16.67 10.41
C THR A 8 -3.41 15.81 10.27
N LEU A 9 -2.27 16.46 10.04
CA LEU A 9 -0.98 15.76 10.07
C LEU A 9 -0.71 15.13 11.45
N HIS A 10 -1.22 15.74 12.52
CA HIS A 10 -1.12 15.19 13.87
C HIS A 10 -1.86 13.87 14.02
N GLU A 11 -3.08 13.75 13.46
CA GLU A 11 -3.84 12.49 13.46
C GLU A 11 -3.14 11.40 12.63
N ALA A 12 -2.50 11.78 11.53
CA ALA A 12 -1.71 10.85 10.72
C ALA A 12 -0.51 10.25 11.49
N CYS A 13 0.06 10.98 12.45
CA CYS A 13 1.14 10.47 13.30
C CYS A 13 0.69 9.35 14.23
N SER A 14 -0.58 9.33 14.65
CA SER A 14 -1.15 8.31 15.54
C SER A 14 -1.91 7.19 14.81
N ALA A 15 -2.04 7.28 13.49
CA ALA A 15 -2.76 6.27 12.70
C ALA A 15 -1.98 4.95 12.64
N ASP A 16 -2.69 3.83 12.57
CA ASP A 16 -2.06 2.53 12.34
C ASP A 16 -1.44 2.44 10.94
N VAL A 17 -2.11 3.07 9.95
CA VAL A 17 -1.72 3.12 8.54
C VAL A 17 -2.12 4.44 7.89
N VAL A 18 -1.21 5.01 7.10
CA VAL A 18 -1.42 6.16 6.21
C VAL A 18 -1.07 5.76 4.78
N LEU A 19 -2.03 5.94 3.86
CA LEU A 19 -1.84 5.68 2.44
C LEU A 19 -1.73 6.99 1.67
N VAL A 20 -0.66 7.14 0.88
CA VAL A 20 -0.42 8.32 0.06
C VAL A 20 -0.49 7.94 -1.42
N GLY A 21 -1.46 8.52 -2.14
CA GLY A 21 -1.58 8.37 -3.59
C GLY A 21 -0.56 9.23 -4.36
N SER A 22 -0.27 8.86 -5.60
CA SER A 22 0.70 9.52 -6.50
C SER A 22 0.07 10.63 -7.36
N GLY A 23 -0.82 11.45 -6.79
CA GLY A 23 -1.59 12.47 -7.51
C GLY A 23 -0.79 13.32 -8.51
N LEU A 24 -1.48 13.97 -9.47
CA LEU A 24 -0.85 14.63 -10.63
C LEU A 24 0.33 15.57 -10.28
N GLN A 25 0.28 16.22 -9.12
CA GLN A 25 1.28 17.18 -8.66
C GLN A 25 2.34 16.58 -7.71
N THR A 26 2.33 15.28 -7.41
CA THR A 26 3.26 14.67 -6.44
C THR A 26 4.73 14.95 -6.78
N ARG A 27 5.06 15.02 -8.08
CA ARG A 27 6.41 15.35 -8.56
C ARG A 27 6.90 16.77 -8.21
N GLU A 28 5.99 17.69 -7.92
CA GLU A 28 6.33 19.08 -7.58
C GLU A 28 6.84 19.19 -6.13
N VAL A 29 6.51 18.21 -5.28
CA VAL A 29 6.71 18.29 -3.82
C VAL A 29 7.44 17.09 -3.22
N ALA A 30 7.68 16.02 -3.99
CA ALA A 30 8.36 14.82 -3.53
C ALA A 30 9.18 14.14 -4.64
N ASP A 31 10.29 13.50 -4.22
CA ASP A 31 11.11 12.68 -5.11
C ASP A 31 10.34 11.42 -5.53
N VAL A 32 10.26 11.18 -6.83
CA VAL A 32 9.67 9.96 -7.38
C VAL A 32 10.74 8.90 -7.53
N LEU A 33 10.60 7.84 -6.74
CA LEU A 33 11.47 6.67 -6.80
C LEU A 33 11.04 5.75 -7.95
N ASP A 34 12.01 5.13 -8.62
CA ASP A 34 11.75 4.11 -9.65
C ASP A 34 11.45 2.74 -9.01
N GLN A 35 10.37 2.69 -8.24
CA GLN A 35 9.89 1.49 -7.56
C GLN A 35 8.36 1.49 -7.43
N PRO A 36 7.71 0.32 -7.49
CA PRO A 36 6.25 0.23 -7.52
C PRO A 36 5.58 0.52 -6.17
N PHE A 37 6.30 0.33 -5.06
CA PHE A 37 5.81 0.46 -3.69
C PHE A 37 6.96 0.92 -2.77
N VAL A 38 6.66 1.80 -1.81
CA VAL A 38 7.56 2.16 -0.72
C VAL A 38 6.76 2.41 0.56
N ALA A 39 7.30 1.99 1.70
CA ALA A 39 6.77 2.37 2.99
C ALA A 39 7.87 2.75 4.00
N ARG A 40 7.47 3.56 4.97
CA ARG A 40 8.27 4.07 6.10
C ARG A 40 7.36 4.20 7.31
N GLY A 41 7.64 3.47 8.38
CA GLY A 41 6.78 3.45 9.57
C GLY A 41 5.35 3.03 9.23
N ASN A 42 4.38 3.85 9.60
CA ASN A 42 2.96 3.67 9.28
C ASN A 42 2.55 4.25 7.90
N VAL A 43 3.45 4.87 7.13
CA VAL A 43 3.14 5.51 5.85
C VAL A 43 3.58 4.66 4.66
N ALA A 44 2.69 4.48 3.68
CA ALA A 44 2.99 3.80 2.42
C ALA A 44 2.48 4.55 1.18
N THR A 45 3.20 4.43 0.07
CA THR A 45 2.80 4.91 -1.25
C THR A 45 3.13 3.91 -2.34
N ALA A 46 2.33 3.93 -3.41
CA ALA A 46 2.48 3.05 -4.55
C ALA A 46 2.06 3.76 -5.85
N GLY A 47 2.64 3.33 -6.97
CA GLY A 47 2.41 3.91 -8.28
C GLY A 47 1.94 2.88 -9.31
N GLY A 48 1.26 3.36 -10.35
CA GLY A 48 0.83 2.54 -11.49
C GLY A 48 -0.47 1.77 -11.25
N CYS A 49 -0.83 0.92 -12.22
CA CYS A 49 -2.11 0.21 -12.26
C CYS A 49 -2.32 -0.78 -11.11
N LEU A 50 -1.23 -1.25 -10.49
CA LEU A 50 -1.27 -2.20 -9.37
C LEU A 50 -1.12 -1.52 -8.00
N ALA A 51 -1.13 -0.18 -7.94
CA ALA A 51 -0.94 0.56 -6.70
C ALA A 51 -1.94 0.16 -5.61
N SER A 52 -3.22 0.00 -5.96
CA SER A 52 -4.27 -0.41 -5.02
C SER A 52 -4.01 -1.81 -4.43
N VAL A 53 -3.55 -2.74 -5.26
CA VAL A 53 -3.22 -4.11 -4.85
C VAL A 53 -2.06 -4.10 -3.85
N TYR A 54 -1.00 -3.34 -4.13
CA TYR A 54 0.16 -3.25 -3.24
C TYR A 54 -0.16 -2.56 -1.93
N LEU A 55 -0.92 -1.45 -1.96
CA LEU A 55 -1.36 -0.76 -0.74
C LEU A 55 -2.25 -1.65 0.11
N ALA A 56 -3.23 -2.34 -0.50
CA ALA A 56 -4.10 -3.27 0.21
C ALA A 56 -3.32 -4.45 0.82
N ALA A 57 -2.41 -5.06 0.04
CA ALA A 57 -1.58 -6.15 0.53
C ALA A 57 -0.74 -5.73 1.74
N TRP A 58 -0.13 -4.55 1.70
CA TRP A 58 0.68 -4.05 2.82
C TRP A 58 -0.16 -3.72 4.06
N VAL A 59 -1.30 -3.06 3.90
CA VAL A 59 -2.23 -2.74 5.00
C VAL A 59 -2.67 -4.03 5.70
N ILE A 60 -3.16 -5.00 4.94
CA ILE A 60 -3.66 -6.27 5.49
C ILE A 60 -2.51 -7.03 6.13
N ALA A 61 -1.34 -7.09 5.49
CA ALA A 61 -0.19 -7.80 6.03
C ALA A 61 0.33 -7.19 7.34
N ARG A 62 0.24 -5.86 7.49
CA ARG A 62 0.65 -5.15 8.70
C ARG A 62 -0.35 -5.34 9.84
N GLN A 63 -1.65 -5.29 9.56
CA GLN A 63 -2.70 -5.37 10.58
C GLN A 63 -3.06 -6.81 10.96
N GLU A 64 -3.15 -7.70 9.98
CA GLU A 64 -3.73 -9.05 10.10
C GLU A 64 -2.73 -10.17 9.74
N GLY A 65 -1.53 -9.82 9.29
CA GLY A 65 -0.47 -10.77 8.95
C GLY A 65 -0.43 -11.19 7.48
N VAL A 66 0.69 -11.80 7.10
CA VAL A 66 1.02 -12.16 5.71
C VAL A 66 0.02 -13.14 5.09
N ASP A 67 -0.48 -14.09 5.86
CA ASP A 67 -1.40 -15.11 5.34
C ASP A 67 -2.76 -14.50 4.98
N ALA A 68 -3.27 -13.58 5.80
CA ALA A 68 -4.49 -12.83 5.52
C ALA A 68 -4.33 -11.99 4.24
N ALA A 69 -3.18 -11.33 4.06
CA ALA A 69 -2.89 -10.57 2.86
C ALA A 69 -2.83 -11.46 1.61
N ARG A 70 -2.14 -12.61 1.70
CA ARG A 70 -2.07 -13.59 0.60
C ARG A 70 -3.46 -14.07 0.19
N SER A 71 -4.30 -14.43 1.16
CA SER A 71 -5.68 -14.86 0.88
C SER A 71 -6.50 -13.76 0.21
N ALA A 72 -6.46 -12.53 0.75
CA ALA A 72 -7.22 -11.42 0.22
C ALA A 72 -6.81 -11.06 -1.23
N ILE A 73 -5.50 -11.06 -1.52
CA ILE A 73 -4.99 -10.81 -2.87
C ILE A 73 -5.33 -11.96 -3.81
N HIS A 74 -5.25 -13.21 -3.34
CA HIS A 74 -5.67 -14.38 -4.11
C HIS A 74 -7.14 -14.26 -4.50
N ASP A 75 -8.04 -13.90 -3.59
CA ASP A 75 -9.48 -13.85 -3.86
C ASP A 75 -9.84 -12.88 -5.00
N VAL A 76 -9.18 -11.72 -5.05
CA VAL A 76 -9.43 -10.67 -6.05
C VAL A 76 -8.57 -10.78 -7.31
N ALA A 77 -7.55 -11.66 -7.32
CA ALA A 77 -6.66 -11.80 -8.46
C ALA A 77 -7.40 -12.30 -9.73
N PRO A 78 -6.93 -11.94 -10.93
CA PRO A 78 -7.54 -12.40 -12.18
C PRO A 78 -7.57 -13.94 -12.26
N VAL A 79 -8.62 -14.46 -12.91
CA VAL A 79 -8.78 -15.92 -13.10
C VAL A 79 -7.63 -16.46 -13.92
N GLY A 80 -6.97 -17.50 -13.43
CA GLY A 80 -5.78 -18.08 -14.06
C GLY A 80 -4.45 -17.44 -13.67
N GLU A 81 -4.46 -16.31 -12.95
CA GLU A 81 -3.25 -15.56 -12.56
C GLU A 81 -3.06 -15.49 -11.03
N LYS A 82 -3.82 -16.27 -10.27
CA LYS A 82 -3.93 -16.18 -8.80
C LYS A 82 -2.59 -16.11 -8.09
N GLU A 83 -1.75 -17.13 -8.28
CA GLU A 83 -0.48 -17.22 -7.54
C GLU A 83 0.55 -16.21 -8.01
N GLU A 84 0.63 -15.94 -9.32
CA GLU A 84 1.52 -14.92 -9.84
C GLU A 84 1.17 -13.53 -9.27
N HIS A 85 -0.13 -13.24 -9.14
CA HIS A 85 -0.61 -11.97 -8.60
C HIS A 85 -0.26 -11.81 -7.11
N VAL A 86 -0.44 -12.87 -6.33
CA VAL A 86 -0.04 -12.91 -4.91
C VAL A 86 1.48 -12.75 -4.78
N GLU A 87 2.27 -13.53 -5.52
CA GLU A 87 3.72 -13.47 -5.46
C GLU A 87 4.25 -12.10 -5.86
N ARG A 88 3.68 -11.49 -6.90
CA ARG A 88 4.04 -10.14 -7.34
C ARG A 88 3.76 -9.11 -6.25
N ALA A 89 2.58 -9.14 -5.63
CA ALA A 89 2.25 -8.23 -4.54
C ALA A 89 3.19 -8.43 -3.34
N MET A 90 3.35 -9.67 -2.88
CA MET A 90 4.17 -9.99 -1.71
C MET A 90 5.65 -9.61 -1.93
N ARG A 91 6.19 -9.82 -3.14
CA ARG A 91 7.56 -9.41 -3.50
C ARG A 91 7.81 -7.92 -3.24
N HIS A 92 6.81 -7.06 -3.47
CA HIS A 92 6.96 -5.62 -3.32
C HIS A 92 6.68 -5.12 -1.90
N VAL A 93 5.81 -5.79 -1.13
CA VAL A 93 5.39 -5.30 0.20
C VAL A 93 6.16 -5.93 1.36
N MET A 94 6.59 -7.19 1.25
CA MET A 94 7.27 -7.91 2.34
C MET A 94 8.53 -7.20 2.88
N PRO A 95 9.37 -6.54 2.06
CA PRO A 95 10.55 -5.82 2.56
C PRO A 95 10.21 -4.71 3.56
N PHE A 96 8.95 -4.28 3.64
CA PHE A 96 8.49 -3.14 4.43
C PHE A 96 7.62 -3.52 5.65
N LEU A 97 7.49 -4.81 6.00
CA LEU A 97 6.66 -5.24 7.12
C LEU A 97 7.38 -5.20 8.49
N GLY A 98 8.71 -5.09 8.50
CA GLY A 98 9.52 -5.10 9.74
C GLY A 98 9.82 -3.72 10.33
N ALA A 99 9.35 -2.63 9.73
CA ALA A 99 9.62 -1.28 10.22
C ALA A 99 8.68 -0.95 11.40
N PRO A 100 9.21 -0.57 12.58
CA PRO A 100 8.38 -0.06 13.67
C PRO A 100 7.58 1.17 13.19
N ALA A 101 6.35 1.31 13.70
CA ALA A 101 5.49 2.47 13.45
C ALA A 101 6.14 3.75 13.99
#